data_AF-A0A0N8GGG3-F1
#
_entry.id   AF-A0A0N8GGG3-F1
#
_cell.length_a   1.000
_cell.length_b   1.000
_cell.length_c   1.000
_cell.angle_alpha   90.00
_cell.angle_beta   90.00
_cell.angle_gamma   90.00
#
_symmetry.space_group_name_H-M   'P 1'
#
loop_
_entity.id
_entity.type
_entity.pdbx_description
1 polymer ?
#
loop_
_entity_poly.entity_id
_entity_poly.type
_entity_poly.pdbx_seq_one_letter_code
_entity_poly.pdbx_strand_id
1 'polypeptide(L)' 'MKYIVGMYVVMAIMVCVNLISGYLLKGDYWAIASWLLIALFFFGTLFFINARYVLSKKKVES' A
#
# COMPACT_ATOMS: atom_id res chain seq x y z
N MET A 1 11.33 12.76 4.26
CA MET A 1 10.20 13.06 3.34
C MET A 1 9.90 11.91 2.36
N LYS A 2 10.88 11.31 1.65
CA LYS A 2 10.61 10.32 0.58
C LYS A 2 9.82 9.06 1.00
N TYR A 3 9.94 8.58 2.24
CA TYR A 3 9.19 7.40 2.74
C TYR A 3 7.71 7.68 3.03
N ILE A 4 7.43 8.90 3.46
CA ILE A 4 6.08 9.37 3.72
C ILE A 4 5.29 9.38 2.40
N VAL A 5 5.95 9.75 1.29
CA VAL A 5 5.35 9.71 -0.05
C VAL A 5 4.96 8.29 -0.43
N GLY A 6 5.80 7.28 -0.19
CA GLY A 6 5.47 5.88 -0.49
C GLY A 6 4.23 5.40 0.30
N MET A 7 4.12 5.79 1.57
CA MET A 7 2.96 5.46 2.40
C MET A 7 1.67 6.14 1.89
N TYR A 8 1.76 7.41 1.48
CA TYR A 8 0.63 8.14 0.88
C TYR A 8 0.20 7.56 -0.48
N VAL A 9 1.14 7.10 -1.31
CA VAL A 9 0.83 6.44 -2.59
C VAL A 9 0.05 5.14 -2.37
N VAL A 10 0.49 4.30 -1.43
CA VAL A 10 -0.23 3.06 -1.10
C VAL A 10 -1.62 3.37 -0.54
N MET A 11 -1.74 4.38 0.34
CA MET A 11 -3.04 4.84 0.82
C MET A 11 -3.97 5.30 -0.29
N ALA A 12 -3.47 6.09 -1.25
CA ALA A 12 -4.27 6.54 -2.38
C ALA A 12 -4.78 5.38 -3.24
N ILE A 13 -3.93 4.37 -3.51
CA ILE A 13 -4.33 3.19 -4.28
C ILE A 13 -5.38 2.37 -3.54
N MET A 14 -5.25 2.19 -2.21
CA MET A 14 -6.27 1.50 -1.42
C MET A 14 -7.63 2.22 -1.49
N VAL A 15 -7.65 3.55 -1.42
CA VAL A 15 -8.89 4.34 -1.57
C VAL A 15 -9.49 4.17 -2.96
N CYS A 16 -8.68 4.16 -4.02
CA CYS A 16 -9.14 3.92 -5.39
C CYS A 16 -9.76 2.52 -5.56
N VAL A 17 -9.11 1.47 -5.04
CA VAL A 17 -9.64 0.09 -5.10
C VAL A 17 -10.99 0.00 -4.39
N ASN A 18 -11.12 0.67 -3.24
CA ASN A 18 -12.37 0.66 -2.48
C ASN A 18 -13.50 1.40 -3.21
N LEU A 19 -13.20 2.56 -3.80
CA LEU A 19 -14.16 3.31 -4.62
C LEU A 19 -14.59 2.52 -5.86
N ILE A 20 -13.66 1.90 -6.58
CA ILE A 20 -13.97 1.08 -7.76
C ILE A 20 -14.83 -0.12 -7.35
N SER A 21 -14.51 -0.78 -6.24
CA SER A 21 -15.28 -1.93 -5.77
C SER A 21 -16.70 -1.56 -5.33
N GLY A 22 -16.86 -0.47 -4.57
CA GLY A 22 -18.16 -0.04 -4.06
C GLY A 22 -19.03 0.67 -5.09
N TYR A 23 -18.48 1.60 -5.87
CA TYR A 23 -19.24 2.45 -6.79
C TYR A 23 -19.37 1.88 -8.21
N LEU A 24 -18.32 1.27 -8.76
CA LEU A 24 -18.34 0.77 -10.14
C LEU A 24 -18.79 -0.68 -10.25
N LEU A 25 -18.45 -1.51 -9.27
CA LEU A 25 -18.66 -2.97 -9.30
C LEU A 25 -19.87 -3.44 -8.48
N LYS A 26 -20.68 -2.51 -7.93
CA LYS A 26 -21.95 -2.78 -7.20
C LYS A 26 -21.87 -3.89 -6.13
N GLY A 27 -20.70 -4.08 -5.52
CA GLY A 27 -20.53 -5.03 -4.41
C GLY A 27 -20.42 -6.51 -4.79
N ASP A 28 -20.68 -6.92 -6.03
CA ASP A 28 -20.55 -8.33 -6.46
C ASP A 28 -19.11 -8.85 -6.34
N TYR A 29 -18.14 -7.95 -6.48
CA TYR A 29 -16.71 -8.25 -6.39
C TYR A 29 -16.08 -7.84 -5.06
N TRP A 30 -16.90 -7.56 -4.03
CA TRP A 30 -16.43 -7.04 -2.75
C TRP A 30 -15.47 -8.00 -2.04
N ALA A 31 -15.69 -9.32 -2.18
CA ALA A 31 -14.77 -10.33 -1.68
C ALA A 31 -13.38 -10.21 -2.33
N ILE A 32 -13.32 -10.16 -3.67
CA ILE A 32 -12.04 -10.03 -4.40
C ILE A 32 -11.34 -8.71 -4.06
N ALA A 33 -12.09 -7.61 -3.96
CA ALA A 33 -11.52 -6.31 -3.65
C ALA A 33 -10.96 -6.24 -2.23
N SER A 34 -11.61 -6.91 -1.27
CA SER A 34 -11.12 -6.99 0.11
C SER A 34 -9.80 -7.77 0.17
N TRP A 35 -9.70 -8.89 -0.56
CA TRP A 35 -8.45 -9.64 -0.70
C TRP A 35 -7.35 -8.84 -1.39
N LEU A 36 -7.72 -8.07 -2.43
CA LEU A 36 -6.79 -7.18 -3.13
C LEU A 36 -6.25 -6.08 -2.19
N LEU A 37 -7.12 -5.49 -1.36
CA LEU A 37 -6.75 -4.48 -0.35
C LEU A 37 -5.80 -5.05 0.70
N ILE A 38 -6.06 -6.26 1.19
CA ILE A 38 -5.18 -6.94 2.15
C ILE A 38 -3.80 -7.18 1.53
N ALA A 39 -3.75 -7.67 0.29
CA ALA A 39 -2.49 -7.87 -0.42
C ALA A 39 -1.74 -6.54 -0.62
N LEU A 40 -2.44 -5.48 -1.04
CA LEU A 40 -1.84 -4.16 -1.25
C LEU A 40 -1.29 -3.56 0.04
N PHE A 41 -2.04 -3.72 1.15
CA PHE A 41 -1.61 -3.29 2.47
C PHE A 41 -0.36 -4.07 2.93
N PHE A 42 -0.36 -5.39 2.77
CA PHE A 42 0.75 -6.25 3.17
C PHE A 42 2.02 -5.92 2.37
N PHE A 43 1.91 -5.82 1.05
CA PHE A 43 3.03 -5.43 0.18
C PHE A 43 3.51 -4.02 0.45
N GLY A 44 2.61 -3.06 0.65
CA GLY A 44 2.96 -1.68 1.00
C GLY A 44 3.72 -1.60 2.32
N THR A 45 3.32 -2.40 3.31
CA THR A 45 3.96 -2.46 4.63
C THR A 45 5.34 -3.14 4.55
N LEU A 46 5.44 -4.25 3.85
CA LEU A 46 6.72 -4.93 3.59
C LEU A 46 7.70 -4.01 2.84
N PHE A 47 7.22 -3.32 1.81
CA PHE A 47 8.04 -2.38 1.05
C PHE A 47 8.50 -1.21 1.92
N PHE A 48 7.62 -0.69 2.78
CA PHE A 48 7.97 0.37 3.72
C PHE A 48 9.02 -0.08 4.75
N ILE A 49 8.85 -1.25 5.34
CA ILE A 49 9.82 -1.82 6.29
C ILE A 49 11.16 -2.06 5.59
N ASN A 50 11.15 -2.65 4.40
CA ASN A 50 12.36 -2.94 3.65
C ASN A 50 13.08 -1.65 3.22
N ALA A 51 12.35 -0.65 2.72
CA ALA A 51 12.91 0.66 2.39
C ALA A 51 13.52 1.34 3.62
N ARG A 52 12.88 1.23 4.79
CA ARG A 52 13.41 1.74 6.06
C ARG A 52 14.67 1.00 6.49
N TYR A 53 14.71 -0.34 6.35
CA TYR A 53 15.87 -1.17 6.69
C TYR A 53 17.08 -0.89 5.79
N VAL A 54 16.88 -0.86 4.47
CA VAL A 54 17.92 -0.59 3.48
C VAL A 54 18.56 0.79 3.70
N LEU A 55 17.76 1.80 4.04
CA LEU A 55 18.28 3.14 4.30
C LEU A 55 18.83 3.34 5.72
N SER A 56 18.33 2.59 6.70
CA SER A 56 18.97 2.53 8.02
C SER A 56 20.38 1.95 7.92
N LYS A 57 20.60 0.98 7.02
CA LYS A 57 21.95 0.46 6.71
C LYS A 57 22.85 1.52 6.08
N LYS A 58 22.35 2.27 5.10
CA LYS A 58 23.10 3.37 4.45
C LYS A 58 23.53 4.49 5.41
N LYS A 59 22.82 4.70 6.52
CA LYS A 59 23.16 5.75 7.51
C LYS A 59 24.26 5.32 8.48
N VAL A 60 24.56 4.02 8.58
CA VAL A 60 25.60 3.47 9.47
C VAL A 60 26.95 3.34 8.74
N GLU A 61 26.96 3.31 7.42
CA GLU A 61 28.17 3.20 6.57
C GLU A 61 28.64 4.54 5.98
N SER A 62 28.09 5.68 6.41
CA SER A 62 28.45 7.02 5.89
C SER A 62 29.08 7.93 6.94
#